data_AF-A0A1W9L138-F1
#
_entry.id   AF-A0A1W9L138-F1
#
_cell.length_a   1.000
_cell.length_b   1.000
_cell.length_c   1.000
_cell.angle_alpha   90.00
_cell.angle_beta   90.00
_cell.angle_gamma   90.00
#
_symmetry.space_group_name_H-M   'P 1'
#
loop_
_entity.id
_entity.type
_entity.pdbx_description
1 polymer ?
#
loop_
_entity_poly.entity_id
_entity_poly.type
_entity_poly.pdbx_seq_one_letter_code
_entity_poly.pdbx_strand_id
1 'polypeptide(L)'
;MSKSIAVQTMRIGATEIPVLEYQGQRVVTFAMIDQVHQRPEGTARKRFHDNRKHFTEGEDYFYVTDSKIFSGILSDAVHNIIFITKSGYLLIAKSFRSNTEITQSACRDYFQDYSINFTLANSYESEFGQILKDAL
;
A
#
# COMPACT_ATOMS: atom_id res chain seq x y z
N MET A 1 -0.29 -23.87 19.08
CA MET A 1 0.72 -22.79 19.06
C MET A 1 0.51 -22.00 17.79
N SER A 2 -0.26 -20.92 17.86
CA SER A 2 -0.52 -20.04 16.72
C SER A 2 0.81 -19.40 16.33
N LYS A 3 1.25 -19.62 15.09
CA LYS A 3 2.47 -19.03 14.56
C LYS A 3 2.18 -17.55 14.37
N SER A 4 2.70 -16.67 15.23
CA SER A 4 2.72 -15.23 14.92
C SER A 4 3.45 -15.06 13.60
N ILE A 5 2.71 -14.73 12.55
CA ILE A 5 3.31 -14.32 11.29
C ILE A 5 3.82 -12.91 11.52
N ALA A 6 5.14 -12.78 11.56
CA ALA A 6 5.80 -11.49 11.63
C ALA A 6 5.39 -10.66 10.40
N VAL A 7 4.90 -9.45 10.67
CA VAL A 7 4.66 -8.44 9.66
C VAL A 7 5.99 -7.89 9.24
N GLN A 8 6.41 -8.21 8.02
CA GLN A 8 7.59 -7.55 7.51
C GLN A 8 7.24 -6.11 7.16
N THR A 9 8.00 -5.21 7.76
CA THR A 9 7.92 -3.78 7.54
C THR A 9 9.15 -3.30 6.80
N MET A 10 8.99 -2.22 6.04
CA MET A 10 10.09 -1.49 5.43
C MET A 10 9.97 -0.02 5.77
N ARG A 11 11.12 0.63 5.93
CA ARG A 11 11.18 2.04 6.28
C ARG A 11 11.30 2.88 5.02
N ILE A 12 10.38 3.84 4.85
CA ILE A 12 10.48 4.92 3.87
C ILE A 12 10.72 6.22 4.62
N GLY A 13 11.93 6.77 4.50
CA GLY A 13 12.31 7.96 5.27
C GLY A 13 12.26 7.71 6.78
N ALA A 14 11.36 8.40 7.48
CA ALA A 14 11.12 8.22 8.91
C ALA A 14 9.93 7.29 9.22
N THR A 15 9.22 6.82 8.20
CA THR A 15 7.96 6.08 8.35
C THR A 15 8.19 4.60 8.09
N GLU A 16 7.79 3.76 9.03
CA GLU A 16 7.77 2.31 8.87
C GLU A 16 6.40 1.88 8.36
N ILE A 17 6.37 1.14 7.26
CA ILE A 17 5.14 0.68 6.63
C ILE A 17 5.17 -0.83 6.37
N PRO A 18 4.01 -1.49 6.38
CA PRO A 18 3.91 -2.88 5.97
C PRO A 18 4.36 -3.12 4.52
N VAL A 19 5.01 -4.25 4.31
CA VAL A 19 5.34 -4.76 2.97
C VAL A 19 4.15 -5.47 2.33
N LEU A 20 3.64 -4.94 1.22
CA LEU A 20 2.52 -5.52 0.47
C LEU A 20 2.98 -5.90 -0.94
N GLU A 21 2.59 -7.08 -1.39
CA GLU A 21 2.71 -7.51 -2.78
C GLU A 21 1.34 -7.86 -3.33
N TYR A 22 1.09 -7.58 -4.61
CA TYR A 22 -0.07 -8.07 -5.34
C TYR A 22 0.40 -8.46 -6.74
N GLN A 23 0.06 -9.67 -7.18
CA GLN A 23 0.50 -10.22 -8.47
C GLN A 23 2.03 -10.14 -8.70
N GLY A 24 2.82 -10.35 -7.63
CA GLY A 24 4.29 -10.31 -7.69
C GLY A 24 4.88 -8.90 -7.80
N GLN A 25 4.08 -7.85 -7.54
CA GLN A 25 4.52 -6.46 -7.56
C GLN A 25 4.29 -5.81 -6.20
N ARG A 26 5.23 -4.96 -5.76
CA ARG A 26 5.06 -4.11 -4.57
C ARG A 26 3.93 -3.12 -4.78
N VAL A 27 3.02 -3.06 -3.82
CA VAL A 27 1.89 -2.14 -3.84
C VAL A 27 1.75 -1.40 -2.51
N VAL A 28 1.03 -0.29 -2.50
CA VAL A 28 0.70 0.47 -1.29
C VAL A 28 -0.78 0.84 -1.28
N THR A 29 -1.33 1.16 -0.10
CA THR A 29 -2.67 1.74 0.03
C THR A 29 -2.60 3.26 0.11
N PHE A 30 -3.74 3.96 -0.05
CA PHE A 30 -3.77 5.42 0.12
C PHE A 30 -3.32 5.87 1.52
N ALA A 31 -3.69 5.13 2.57
CA ALA A 31 -3.30 5.45 3.95
C ALA A 31 -1.78 5.40 4.13
N MET A 32 -1.11 4.39 3.56
CA MET A 32 0.35 4.30 3.58
C MET A 32 1.00 5.49 2.87
N ILE A 33 0.43 5.94 1.75
CA ILE A 33 0.90 7.12 1.03
C ILE A 33 0.76 8.38 1.90
N ASP A 34 -0.39 8.58 2.53
CA ASP A 34 -0.64 9.71 3.41
C ASP A 34 0.33 9.71 4.60
N GLN A 35 0.57 8.56 5.22
CA GLN A 35 1.52 8.39 6.33
C GLN A 35 2.96 8.68 5.92
N VAL A 36 3.42 8.14 4.78
CA VAL A 36 4.77 8.36 4.25
C VAL A 36 5.02 9.83 3.92
N HIS A 37 4.00 10.52 3.41
CA HIS A 37 4.09 11.95 3.07
C HIS A 37 3.64 12.89 4.19
N GLN A 38 3.28 12.36 5.37
CA GLN A 38 2.77 13.12 6.51
C GLN A 38 1.59 14.04 6.12
N ARG A 39 0.68 13.51 5.31
CA ARG A 39 -0.55 14.19 4.88
C ARG A 39 -1.72 13.80 5.77
N PRO A 40 -2.75 14.67 5.88
CA PRO A 40 -4.02 14.27 6.47
C PRO A 40 -4.58 13.04 5.75
N GLU A 41 -5.21 12.16 6.52
CA GLU A 41 -5.83 10.95 6.00
C GLU A 41 -6.81 11.24 4.85
N GLY A 42 -6.78 10.42 3.81
CA GLY A 42 -7.63 10.54 2.63
C GLY A 42 -7.12 11.52 1.57
N THR A 43 -5.97 12.18 1.81
CA THR A 43 -5.38 13.13 0.86
C THR A 43 -4.97 12.42 -0.43
N ALA A 44 -4.30 11.27 -0.34
CA ALA A 44 -3.90 10.45 -1.49
C ALA A 44 -5.11 9.95 -2.27
N ARG A 45 -6.14 9.45 -1.58
CA ARG A 45 -7.41 9.00 -2.19
C ARG A 45 -8.05 10.13 -2.98
N LYS A 46 -8.16 11.32 -2.38
CA LYS A 46 -8.71 12.50 -3.06
C LYS A 46 -7.93 12.83 -4.33
N ARG A 47 -6.59 12.83 -4.27
CA ARG A 47 -5.76 13.12 -5.44
C ARG A 47 -5.87 12.09 -6.54
N PHE A 48 -5.98 10.82 -6.19
CA PHE A 48 -6.25 9.76 -7.14
C PHE A 48 -7.57 10.00 -7.88
N HIS A 49 -8.66 10.29 -7.14
CA HIS A 49 -9.96 10.55 -7.76
C HIS A 49 -9.98 11.83 -8.61
N ASP A 50 -9.42 12.94 -8.11
CA ASP A 50 -9.33 14.21 -8.85
C ASP A 50 -8.58 14.06 -10.19
N ASN A 51 -7.60 13.14 -10.24
CA ASN A 51 -6.73 12.92 -11.39
C ASN A 51 -6.96 11.57 -12.08
N ARG A 52 -8.08 10.89 -11.80
CA ARG A 52 -8.33 9.49 -12.18
C ARG A 52 -8.16 9.21 -13.68
N LYS A 53 -8.39 10.20 -14.54
CA LYS A 53 -8.17 10.14 -16.00
C LYS A 53 -6.71 9.87 -16.42
N HIS A 54 -5.76 10.08 -15.51
CA HIS A 54 -4.32 9.86 -15.76
C HIS A 54 -3.83 8.50 -15.27
N PHE A 55 -4.71 7.68 -14.69
CA PHE A 55 -4.36 6.38 -14.14
C PHE A 55 -4.92 5.27 -15.01
N THR A 56 -4.10 4.25 -15.26
CA THR A 56 -4.47 3.01 -15.94
C THR A 56 -4.61 1.87 -14.94
N GLU A 57 -5.73 1.16 -14.98
CA GLU A 57 -5.94 -0.05 -14.17
C GLU A 57 -5.05 -1.20 -14.64
N GLY A 58 -4.46 -1.94 -13.72
CA GLY A 58 -3.49 -2.99 -14.01
C GLY A 58 -2.05 -2.49 -14.17
N GLU A 59 -1.85 -1.17 -14.34
CA GLU A 59 -0.52 -0.55 -14.45
C GLU A 59 -0.23 0.35 -13.24
N ASP A 60 -1.08 1.34 -12.99
CA ASP A 60 -0.91 2.32 -11.92
C ASP A 60 -1.61 1.92 -10.64
N TYR A 61 -2.68 1.15 -10.76
CA TYR A 61 -3.46 0.66 -9.64
C TYR A 61 -4.18 -0.64 -9.97
N PHE A 62 -4.52 -1.41 -8.93
CA PHE A 62 -5.40 -2.57 -9.02
C PHE A 62 -6.67 -2.30 -8.22
N TYR A 63 -7.83 -2.51 -8.82
CA TYR A 63 -9.10 -2.57 -8.11
C TYR A 63 -9.39 -4.01 -7.72
N VAL A 64 -9.37 -4.31 -6.43
CA VAL A 64 -9.53 -5.67 -5.91
C VAL A 64 -10.86 -5.75 -5.18
N THR A 65 -11.77 -6.57 -5.71
CA THR A 65 -13.12 -6.79 -5.17
C THR A 65 -13.25 -8.10 -4.40
N ASP A 66 -12.20 -8.91 -4.35
CA ASP A 66 -12.25 -10.23 -3.72
C ASP A 66 -11.94 -10.11 -2.22
N SER A 67 -13.01 -10.16 -1.43
CA SER A 67 -12.98 -10.05 0.02
C SER A 67 -12.23 -11.18 0.71
N LYS A 68 -12.00 -12.33 0.05
CA LYS A 68 -11.34 -13.49 0.67
C LYS A 68 -9.85 -13.29 0.92
N ILE A 69 -9.17 -12.50 0.08
CA ILE A 69 -7.73 -12.21 0.26
C ILE A 69 -7.50 -11.40 1.54
N PHE A 70 -8.52 -10.69 2.02
CA PHE A 70 -8.42 -9.73 3.12
C PHE A 70 -9.40 -9.98 4.27
N SER A 71 -10.14 -11.09 4.29
CA SER A 71 -11.16 -11.37 5.32
C SER A 71 -10.59 -11.55 6.75
N GLY A 72 -9.26 -11.61 6.89
CA GLY A 72 -8.56 -11.57 8.19
C GLY A 72 -7.88 -10.22 8.50
N ILE A 73 -7.86 -9.29 7.54
CA ILE A 73 -7.01 -8.08 7.56
C ILE A 73 -7.80 -6.77 7.43
N LEU A 74 -8.96 -6.79 6.77
CA LEU A 74 -9.85 -5.64 6.65
C LEU A 74 -11.17 -5.99 7.33
N SER A 75 -11.87 -4.99 7.85
CA SER A 75 -13.22 -5.22 8.38
C SER A 75 -14.14 -5.72 7.26
N ASP A 76 -15.12 -6.57 7.60
CA ASP A 76 -16.09 -7.14 6.66
C ASP A 76 -16.85 -6.09 5.82
N ALA A 77 -16.74 -4.79 6.17
CA ALA A 77 -17.34 -3.67 5.46
C ALA A 77 -16.53 -3.19 4.23
N VAL A 78 -15.27 -3.62 4.06
CA VAL A 78 -14.46 -3.20 2.91
C VAL A 78 -14.67 -4.16 1.75
N HIS A 79 -15.66 -3.85 0.92
CA HIS A 79 -16.00 -4.63 -0.25
C HIS A 79 -14.95 -4.50 -1.37
N ASN A 80 -14.16 -3.41 -1.41
CA ASN A 80 -13.19 -3.17 -2.47
C ASN A 80 -11.97 -2.40 -1.97
N ILE A 81 -10.78 -2.77 -2.45
CA ILE A 81 -9.50 -2.10 -2.15
C ILE A 81 -8.90 -1.59 -3.45
N ILE A 82 -8.21 -0.45 -3.36
CA ILE A 82 -7.34 0.03 -4.42
C ILE A 82 -5.89 -0.13 -3.95
N PHE A 83 -5.15 -0.98 -4.65
CA PHE A 83 -3.69 -1.04 -4.52
C PHE A 83 -3.05 -0.12 -5.51
N ILE A 84 -2.08 0.66 -5.06
CA ILE A 84 -1.33 1.59 -5.88
C ILE A 84 0.05 1.00 -6.15
N THR A 85 0.40 0.90 -7.43
CA THR A 85 1.73 0.43 -7.85
C THR A 85 2.75 1.55 -7.71
N LYS A 86 4.02 1.27 -8.04
CA LYS A 86 5.06 2.30 -8.11
C LYS A 86 4.68 3.46 -9.04
N SER A 87 4.12 3.19 -10.23
CA SER A 87 3.80 4.24 -11.20
C SER A 87 2.63 5.09 -10.70
N GLY A 88 1.57 4.47 -10.17
CA GLY A 88 0.46 5.20 -9.56
C GLY A 88 0.89 6.04 -8.35
N TYR A 89 1.81 5.51 -7.53
CA TYR A 89 2.38 6.26 -6.42
C TYR A 89 3.07 7.55 -6.89
N LEU A 90 3.85 7.46 -7.97
CA LEU A 90 4.52 8.62 -8.56
C LEU A 90 3.53 9.65 -9.11
N LEU A 91 2.43 9.21 -9.73
CA LEU A 91 1.38 10.10 -10.21
C LEU A 91 0.70 10.85 -9.05
N ILE A 92 0.41 10.16 -7.95
CA ILE A 92 -0.16 10.79 -6.75
C ILE A 92 0.85 11.77 -6.13
N ALA A 93 2.10 11.34 -5.92
CA ALA A 93 3.15 12.18 -5.33
C ALA A 93 3.41 13.45 -6.14
N LYS A 94 3.36 13.37 -7.47
CA LYS A 94 3.47 14.53 -8.38
C LYS A 94 2.42 15.61 -8.07
N SER A 95 1.21 15.21 -7.67
CA SER A 95 0.13 16.15 -7.31
C SER A 95 0.32 16.82 -5.94
N PHE A 96 1.13 16.22 -5.06
CA PHE A 96 1.37 16.75 -3.71
C PHE A 96 2.35 17.91 -3.65
N ARG A 97 3.05 18.21 -4.76
CA ARG A 97 4.26 19.05 -4.74
C ARG A 97 5.23 18.57 -3.64
N SER A 98 5.32 17.25 -3.44
CA SER A 98 6.00 16.67 -2.27
C SER A 98 7.52 16.85 -2.35
N ASN A 99 8.18 16.71 -1.19
CA ASN A 99 9.62 16.59 -1.11
C ASN A 99 10.09 15.38 -1.98
N THR A 100 10.93 15.67 -2.98
CA THR A 100 11.53 14.69 -3.89
C THR A 100 12.25 13.56 -3.15
N GLU A 101 12.84 13.83 -1.99
CA GLU A 101 13.60 12.86 -1.19
C GLU A 101 12.75 11.69 -0.67
N ILE A 102 11.53 11.98 -0.20
CA ILE A 102 10.60 10.94 0.28
C ILE A 102 10.18 10.04 -0.87
N THR A 103 9.83 10.64 -2.02
CA THR A 103 9.44 9.90 -3.23
C THR A 103 10.59 9.03 -3.75
N GLN A 104 11.82 9.53 -3.74
CA GLN A 104 13.02 8.77 -4.10
C GLN A 104 13.28 7.61 -3.12
N SER A 105 13.13 7.85 -1.82
CA SER A 105 13.31 6.81 -0.80
C SER A 105 12.26 5.71 -0.95
N ALA A 106 10.99 6.06 -1.19
CA ALA A 106 9.95 5.07 -1.48
C ALA A 106 10.32 4.20 -2.71
N CYS A 107 10.81 4.83 -3.78
CA CYS A 107 11.20 4.12 -4.99
C CYS A 107 12.34 3.14 -4.76
N ARG A 108 13.37 3.56 -4.01
CA ARG A 108 14.58 2.76 -3.76
C ARG A 108 14.34 1.69 -2.70
N ASP A 109 13.78 2.09 -1.57
CA ASP A 109 13.76 1.27 -0.35
C ASP A 109 12.54 0.34 -0.31
N TYR A 110 11.44 0.67 -1.00
CA TYR A 110 10.22 -0.14 -0.98
C TYR A 110 9.91 -0.82 -2.31
N PHE A 111 9.90 -0.06 -3.41
CA PHE A 111 9.47 -0.56 -4.72
C PHE A 111 10.57 -1.26 -5.53
N GLN A 112 11.84 -1.07 -5.19
CA GLN A 112 12.99 -1.70 -5.87
C GLN A 112 13.63 -2.80 -5.02
N ASP A 113 13.36 -2.83 -3.70
CA ASP A 113 13.91 -3.85 -2.82
C ASP A 113 13.02 -5.12 -2.80
N TYR A 114 13.43 -6.07 -3.64
CA TYR A 114 12.88 -7.43 -3.69
C TYR A 114 13.76 -8.44 -2.93
N SER A 115 14.72 -7.98 -2.12
CA SER A 115 15.50 -8.88 -1.25
C SER A 115 14.60 -9.63 -0.24
N ILE A 116 13.38 -9.14 -0.07
CA ILE A 116 12.30 -9.74 0.69
C ILE A 116 11.28 -10.34 -0.28
N ASN A 117 11.24 -11.67 -0.39
CA ASN A 117 10.20 -12.39 -1.14
C ASN A 117 8.95 -12.54 -0.27
N PHE A 118 7.82 -11.91 -0.64
CA PHE A 118 6.53 -12.17 -0.03
C PHE A 118 5.48 -12.58 -1.06
N THR A 119 5.31 -13.89 -1.25
CA THR A 119 4.12 -14.39 -1.95
C THR A 119 2.90 -14.12 -1.07
N LEU A 120 1.85 -13.46 -1.61
CA LEU A 120 0.48 -13.51 -1.06
C LEU A 120 -0.06 -14.94 -1.12
N ALA A 121 0.55 -15.84 -0.37
CA ALA A 121 0.12 -17.21 -0.19
C ALA A 121 0.05 -17.43 1.31
N ASN A 122 -1.15 -17.23 1.84
CA ASN A 122 -1.59 -17.63 3.17
C ASN A 122 -0.88 -16.96 4.35
N SER A 123 -1.59 -16.06 5.03
CA SER A 123 -1.84 -16.32 6.46
C SER A 123 -2.86 -15.36 7.10
N TYR A 124 -3.97 -15.95 7.51
CA TYR A 124 -5.13 -15.34 8.15
C TYR A 124 -4.92 -15.01 9.66
N GLU A 125 -3.74 -15.30 10.23
CA GLU A 125 -3.46 -15.17 11.67
C GLU A 125 -2.33 -14.18 12.01
N SER A 126 -1.99 -13.27 11.09
CA SER A 126 -0.86 -12.36 11.24
C SER A 126 -1.23 -11.04 11.94
N GLU A 127 -0.26 -10.43 12.63
CA GLU A 127 -0.34 -9.04 13.15
C GLU A 127 -0.62 -8.03 12.01
N PHE A 128 -0.36 -8.44 10.76
CA PHE A 128 -0.65 -7.72 9.51
C PHE A 128 -2.14 -7.51 9.35
N GLY A 129 -2.89 -8.55 9.77
CA GLY A 129 -4.34 -8.57 10.00
C GLY A 129 -4.84 -7.33 10.75
N GLN A 130 -4.07 -6.91 11.74
CA GLN A 130 -4.43 -5.83 12.64
C GLN A 130 -4.01 -4.46 12.09
N ILE A 131 -2.86 -4.39 11.40
CA ILE A 131 -2.35 -3.13 10.81
C ILE A 131 -3.26 -2.62 9.69
N LEU A 132 -3.86 -3.47 8.84
CA LEU A 132 -4.82 -2.95 7.85
C LEU A 132 -6.21 -2.64 8.44
N LYS A 133 -6.57 -3.18 9.62
CA LYS A 133 -7.79 -2.76 10.33
C LYS A 133 -7.69 -1.33 10.84
N ASP A 134 -6.51 -0.90 11.26
CA ASP A 134 -6.28 0.43 11.83
C ASP A 134 -6.08 1.51 10.75
N ALA A 135 -5.88 1.10 9.48
CA ALA A 135 -5.65 1.98 8.33
C ALA A 135 -6.90 2.22 7.45
N LEU A 136 -8.07 1.76 7.92
CA LEU A 136 -9.41 1.90 7.30
C LEU A 136 -10.37 2.63 8.23
#